data_AF-A0A8S2TIC7-F1
#
_entry.id   AF-A0A8S2TIC7-F1
#
_cell.length_a   1.000
_cell.length_b   1.000
_cell.length_c   1.000
_cell.angle_alpha   90.00
_cell.angle_beta   90.00
_cell.angle_gamma   90.00
#
_symmetry.space_group_name_H-M   'P 1'
#
loop_
_entity.id
_entity.type
_entity.pdbx_description
1 polymer ?
#
loop_
_entity_poly.entity_id
_entity_poly.type
_entity_poly.pdbx_seq_one_letter_code
_entity_poly.pdbx_strand_id
1 'polypeptide(L)'
;MRLDRDRHGGGCAVYIRSDFHYIRLFEFENARLEILVMRITLGNHLSVIILNVYRPQTITVRQIKEQLHNILEEINKSKYKKDYIIIVGDLNAQNKSWSMTNVDSTKEGVKLEEFLESENLFQLEVTTEVTNTCLDLIITTNSSFINNVVIQPS
;
A
#
# COMPACT_ATOMS: atom_id res chain seq x y z
N MET A 1 0.78 6.50 -13.72
CA MET A 1 1.21 7.54 -14.68
C MET A 1 1.85 8.69 -13.91
N ARG A 2 3.16 8.87 -14.08
CA ARG A 2 3.90 10.04 -13.59
C ARG A 2 4.12 11.00 -14.76
N LEU A 3 3.81 12.28 -14.56
CA LEU A 3 3.82 13.31 -15.61
C LEU A 3 5.19 13.98 -15.81
N ASP A 4 6.25 13.52 -15.12
CA ASP A 4 7.54 14.25 -15.03
C ASP A 4 8.72 13.66 -15.83
N ARG A 5 8.60 12.53 -16.55
CA ARG A 5 9.73 11.95 -17.33
C ARG A 5 9.31 11.24 -18.61
N ASP A 6 10.04 11.50 -19.70
CA ASP A 6 9.94 10.80 -21.01
C ASP A 6 10.54 9.37 -20.99
N ARG A 7 10.33 8.62 -19.91
CA ARG A 7 10.70 7.20 -19.82
C ARG A 7 9.45 6.39 -19.48
N HIS A 8 9.22 5.35 -20.28
CA HIS A 8 8.21 4.33 -20.05
C HIS A 8 8.27 3.83 -18.59
N GLY A 9 7.10 3.64 -17.97
CA GLY A 9 6.83 3.54 -16.50
C GLY A 9 7.79 2.73 -15.63
N GLY A 10 7.72 2.93 -14.30
CA GLY A 10 8.66 2.28 -13.37
C GLY A 10 8.55 2.57 -11.87
N GLY A 11 7.43 3.09 -11.35
CA GLY A 11 7.33 3.41 -9.91
C GLY A 11 7.18 2.21 -8.97
N CYS A 12 6.67 1.07 -9.45
CA CYS A 12 6.47 -0.14 -8.66
C CYS A 12 7.05 -1.38 -9.35
N ALA A 13 7.65 -2.26 -8.57
CA ALA A 13 7.98 -3.62 -8.97
C ALA A 13 7.63 -4.58 -7.84
N VAL A 14 7.19 -5.79 -8.18
CA VAL A 14 6.99 -6.88 -7.21
C VAL A 14 7.86 -8.05 -7.64
N TYR A 15 8.75 -8.48 -6.75
CA TYR A 15 9.52 -9.70 -6.91
C TYR A 15 8.89 -10.80 -6.05
N ILE A 16 8.58 -11.94 -6.66
CA ILE A 16 7.99 -13.10 -5.98
C ILE A 16 8.95 -14.27 -6.12
N ARG A 17 9.33 -14.86 -4.98
CA ARG A 17 10.17 -16.06 -4.95
C ARG A 17 9.40 -17.23 -5.60
N SER A 18 10.11 -18.05 -6.38
CA SER A 18 9.52 -19.04 -7.30
C SER A 18 8.68 -20.15 -6.64
N ASP A 19 8.82 -20.33 -5.33
CA ASP A 19 8.06 -21.31 -4.54
C ASP A 19 6.68 -20.80 -4.09
N PHE A 20 6.41 -19.49 -4.22
CA PHE A 20 5.08 -18.94 -3.96
C PHE A 20 4.19 -19.03 -5.20
N HIS A 21 2.97 -19.51 -4.98
CA HIS A 21 1.92 -19.44 -6.00
C HIS A 21 1.29 -18.06 -5.96
N TYR A 22 1.20 -17.41 -7.13
CA TYR A 22 0.62 -16.09 -7.24
C TYR A 22 -0.18 -15.92 -8.54
N ILE A 23 -1.10 -14.97 -8.52
CA ILE A 23 -1.75 -14.43 -9.71
C ILE A 23 -1.71 -12.91 -9.64
N ARG A 24 -1.53 -12.25 -10.79
CA ARG A 24 -1.70 -10.80 -10.91
C ARG A 24 -3.16 -10.49 -11.22
N LEU A 25 -3.76 -9.61 -10.44
CA LEU A 25 -5.17 -9.22 -10.53
C LEU A 25 -5.29 -7.93 -11.34
N PHE A 26 -5.02 -8.02 -12.64
CA PHE A 26 -5.05 -6.88 -13.55
C PHE A 26 -6.40 -6.15 -13.56
N GLU A 27 -7.49 -6.86 -13.25
CA GLU A 27 -8.83 -6.28 -13.16
C GLU A 27 -8.96 -5.18 -12.10
N PHE A 28 -8.08 -5.15 -11.09
CA PHE A 28 -8.07 -4.15 -10.02
C PHE A 28 -6.99 -3.09 -10.20
N GLU A 29 -6.20 -3.15 -11.28
CA GLU A 29 -5.14 -2.18 -11.55
C GLU A 29 -5.66 -0.99 -12.38
N ASN A 30 -5.10 0.20 -12.15
CA ASN A 30 -5.44 1.40 -12.91
C ASN A 30 -4.21 1.96 -13.62
N ALA A 31 -4.23 2.05 -14.96
CA ALA A 31 -3.11 2.55 -15.76
C ALA A 31 -2.65 3.98 -15.41
N ARG A 32 -3.53 4.80 -14.83
CA ARG A 32 -3.22 6.19 -14.44
C ARG A 32 -2.45 6.28 -13.13
N LEU A 33 -2.53 5.28 -12.26
CA LEU A 33 -1.84 5.22 -10.99
C LEU A 33 -0.83 4.08 -11.00
N GLU A 34 0.21 4.17 -10.17
CA GLU A 34 1.23 3.11 -10.10
C GLU A 34 0.81 2.16 -8.98
N ILE A 35 -0.13 1.26 -9.30
CA ILE A 35 -0.66 0.24 -8.38
C ILE A 35 -0.54 -1.12 -9.06
N LEU A 36 0.18 -2.06 -8.42
CA LEU A 36 0.22 -3.46 -8.81
C LEU A 36 -0.57 -4.29 -7.81
N VAL A 37 -1.46 -5.15 -8.29
CA VAL A 37 -2.30 -5.98 -7.41
C VAL A 37 -1.95 -7.45 -7.62
N MET A 38 -1.38 -8.06 -6.59
CA MET A 38 -0.92 -9.44 -6.61
C MET A 38 -1.68 -10.25 -5.57
N ARG A 39 -2.25 -11.37 -5.95
CA ARG A 39 -2.77 -12.36 -4.99
C ARG A 39 -1.77 -13.47 -4.83
N ILE A 40 -1.32 -13.69 -3.59
CA ILE A 40 -0.40 -14.75 -3.22
C ILE A 40 -1.17 -15.80 -2.43
N THR A 41 -1.09 -17.05 -2.87
CA THR A 41 -1.65 -18.17 -2.13
C THR A 41 -0.61 -18.69 -1.14
N LEU A 42 -1.02 -18.67 0.13
CA LEU A 42 -0.27 -19.20 1.25
C LEU A 42 -0.71 -20.65 1.51
N GLY A 43 0.04 -21.36 2.35
CA GLY A 43 -0.37 -22.70 2.80
C GLY A 43 -1.76 -22.70 3.46
N ASN A 44 -2.38 -23.87 3.57
CA ASN A 44 -3.69 -24.06 4.22
C ASN A 44 -4.85 -23.26 3.59
N HIS A 45 -4.87 -23.11 2.27
CA HIS A 45 -5.90 -22.38 1.51
C HIS A 45 -6.05 -20.89 1.86
N LEU A 46 -5.10 -20.34 2.60
CA LEU A 46 -5.02 -18.94 2.93
C LEU A 46 -4.50 -18.16 1.72
N SER A 47 -4.95 -16.93 1.53
CA SER A 47 -4.43 -16.07 0.47
C SER A 47 -4.42 -14.61 0.93
N VAL A 48 -3.47 -13.87 0.38
CA VAL A 48 -3.28 -12.46 0.65
C VAL A 48 -3.24 -11.71 -0.68
N ILE A 49 -3.92 -10.57 -0.73
CA ILE A 49 -3.81 -9.60 -1.82
C ILE A 49 -2.84 -8.51 -1.36
N ILE A 50 -1.80 -8.29 -2.15
CA ILE A 50 -0.82 -7.23 -1.97
C ILE A 50 -1.07 -6.17 -3.04
N LEU A 51 -1.35 -4.95 -2.59
CA LEU A 51 -1.39 -3.75 -3.42
C LEU A 51 -0.06 -3.02 -3.23
N ASN A 52 0.85 -3.13 -4.20
CA ASN A 52 2.05 -2.30 -4.21
C ASN A 52 1.70 -0.95 -4.86
N VAL A 53 1.73 0.12 -4.07
CA VAL A 53 1.28 1.44 -4.44
C VAL A 53 2.45 2.41 -4.39
N TYR A 54 2.63 3.14 -5.49
CA TYR A 54 3.48 4.31 -5.53
C TYR A 54 2.61 5.54 -5.79
N ARG A 55 2.58 6.48 -4.83
CA ARG A 55 1.98 7.81 -5.03
C ARG A 55 3.08 8.83 -5.34
N PRO A 56 3.14 9.35 -6.57
CA PRO A 56 3.97 10.51 -6.90
C PRO A 56 3.48 11.76 -6.16
N GLN A 57 4.38 12.67 -5.77
CA GLN A 57 4.01 13.96 -5.16
C GLN A 57 3.07 14.83 -6.04
N THR A 58 3.06 14.60 -7.36
CA THR A 58 2.17 15.29 -8.31
C THR A 58 0.72 14.79 -8.26
N ILE A 59 0.46 13.63 -7.67
CA ILE A 59 -0.88 13.04 -7.53
C ILE A 59 -1.39 13.35 -6.14
N THR A 60 -2.61 13.88 -6.01
CA THR A 60 -3.19 14.21 -4.69
C THR A 60 -3.59 12.95 -3.91
N VAL A 61 -3.59 13.01 -2.59
CA VAL A 61 -4.08 11.92 -1.73
C VAL A 61 -5.55 11.60 -2.04
N ARG A 62 -6.36 12.60 -2.39
CA ARG A 62 -7.76 12.37 -2.80
C ARG A 62 -7.87 11.35 -3.94
N GLN A 63 -7.05 11.49 -4.98
CA GLN A 63 -7.08 10.57 -6.13
C GLN A 63 -6.66 9.16 -5.74
N ILE A 64 -5.66 9.01 -4.87
CA ILE A 64 -5.24 7.70 -4.37
C ILE A 64 -6.32 7.07 -3.49
N LYS A 65 -6.92 7.83 -2.58
CA LYS A 65 -8.02 7.36 -1.70
C LYS A 65 -9.20 6.85 -2.51
N GLU A 66 -9.68 7.64 -3.47
CA GLU A 66 -10.80 7.26 -4.34
C GLU A 66 -10.49 5.95 -5.08
N GLN A 67 -9.27 5.78 -5.58
CA GLN A 67 -8.87 4.55 -6.25
C GLN A 67 -8.77 3.36 -5.29
N LEU A 68 -8.13 3.54 -4.12
CA LEU A 68 -8.00 2.47 -3.13
C LEU A 68 -9.37 2.02 -2.64
N HIS A 69 -10.28 2.96 -2.34
CA HIS A 69 -11.67 2.66 -1.98
C HIS A 69 -12.35 1.81 -3.06
N ASN A 70 -12.27 2.22 -4.33
CA ASN A 70 -12.88 1.46 -5.42
C ASN A 70 -12.31 0.03 -5.52
N ILE A 71 -10.98 -0.12 -5.41
CA ILE A 71 -10.34 -1.44 -5.44
C ILE A 71 -10.82 -2.32 -4.27
N LEU A 72 -10.87 -1.76 -3.05
CA LEU A 72 -11.32 -2.48 -1.86
C LEU A 72 -12.78 -2.94 -2.01
N GLU A 73 -13.64 -2.06 -2.52
CA GLU A 73 -15.05 -2.36 -2.82
C GLU A 73 -15.21 -3.46 -3.90
N GLU A 74 -14.42 -3.40 -4.97
CA GLU A 74 -14.42 -4.41 -6.02
C GLU A 74 -13.92 -5.76 -5.51
N ILE A 75 -12.87 -5.78 -4.70
CA ILE A 75 -12.38 -7.00 -4.03
C ILE A 75 -13.48 -7.59 -3.14
N ASN A 76 -14.15 -6.76 -2.33
CA ASN A 76 -15.21 -7.19 -1.41
C ASN A 76 -16.44 -7.78 -2.15
N LYS A 77 -16.71 -7.30 -3.37
CA LYS A 77 -17.79 -7.82 -4.25
C LYS A 77 -17.37 -9.06 -5.05
N SER A 78 -16.07 -9.37 -5.10
CA SER A 78 -15.52 -10.46 -5.90
C SER A 78 -15.43 -11.78 -5.14
N LYS A 79 -14.89 -12.80 -5.82
CA LYS A 79 -14.52 -14.09 -5.19
C LYS A 79 -13.40 -13.97 -4.15
N TYR A 80 -12.69 -12.85 -4.10
CA TYR A 80 -11.54 -12.63 -3.23
C TYR A 80 -11.88 -11.95 -1.89
N LYS A 81 -13.16 -11.70 -1.59
CA LYS A 81 -13.62 -11.00 -0.37
C LYS A 81 -13.15 -11.58 0.98
N LYS A 82 -12.63 -12.81 0.99
CA LYS A 82 -12.09 -13.48 2.19
C LYS A 82 -10.57 -13.41 2.29
N ASP A 83 -9.90 -12.94 1.25
CA ASP A 83 -8.45 -12.82 1.24
C ASP A 83 -8.04 -11.62 2.10
N TYR A 84 -6.91 -11.75 2.80
CA TYR A 84 -6.34 -10.65 3.57
C TYR A 84 -5.80 -9.59 2.62
N ILE A 85 -5.86 -8.32 3.00
CA ILE A 85 -5.39 -7.23 2.15
C ILE A 85 -4.23 -6.53 2.82
N ILE A 86 -3.15 -6.36 2.06
CA ILE A 86 -1.95 -5.62 2.42
C ILE A 86 -1.72 -4.57 1.35
N ILE A 87 -1.60 -3.31 1.74
CA ILE A 87 -1.24 -2.19 0.88
C ILE A 87 0.15 -1.73 1.32
N VAL A 88 1.10 -1.70 0.39
CA VAL A 88 2.50 -1.34 0.67
C VAL A 88 3.03 -0.36 -0.35
N GLY A 89 3.93 0.52 0.10
CA GLY A 89 4.76 1.33 -0.79
C GLY A 89 4.83 2.80 -0.38
N ASP A 90 5.48 3.59 -1.23
CA ASP A 90 5.73 5.02 -0.99
C ASP A 90 4.47 5.84 -1.34
N LEU A 91 3.79 6.30 -0.29
CA LEU A 91 2.62 7.18 -0.44
C LEU A 91 2.97 8.66 -0.37
N ASN A 92 4.24 9.05 -0.18
CA ASN A 92 4.69 10.44 -0.12
C ASN A 92 3.80 11.33 0.79
N ALA A 93 3.24 10.80 1.87
CA ALA A 93 2.20 11.45 2.67
C ALA A 93 2.58 11.45 4.15
N GLN A 94 3.56 12.28 4.51
CA GLN A 94 4.10 12.37 5.86
C GLN A 94 3.03 12.70 6.90
N ASN A 95 2.95 11.89 7.95
CA ASN A 95 2.13 12.07 9.14
C ASN A 95 2.92 11.60 10.37
N LYS A 96 2.78 12.32 11.50
CA LYS A 96 3.31 11.91 12.80
C LYS A 96 2.83 10.52 13.23
N SER A 97 1.67 10.07 12.79
CA SER A 97 1.12 8.76 13.16
C SER A 97 1.80 7.58 12.48
N TRP A 98 2.67 7.82 11.48
CA TRP A 98 3.39 6.76 10.76
C TRP A 98 4.69 6.34 11.43
N SER A 99 5.25 7.17 12.33
CA SER A 99 6.53 6.88 12.99
C SER A 99 6.63 7.58 14.34
N MET A 100 7.46 7.04 15.23
CA MET A 100 7.73 7.64 16.55
C MET A 100 8.59 8.93 16.49
N THR A 101 8.83 9.48 15.30
CA THR A 101 9.65 10.68 15.12
C THR A 101 8.81 11.96 15.30
N ASN A 102 9.41 13.01 15.86
CA ASN A 102 8.76 14.31 16.05
C ASN A 102 8.71 15.11 14.74
N VAL A 103 8.01 14.61 13.72
CA VAL A 103 7.74 15.35 12.49
C VAL A 103 6.30 15.81 12.39
N ASP A 104 6.12 17.02 11.89
CA ASP A 104 4.80 17.57 11.64
C ASP A 104 4.09 16.83 10.51
N SER A 105 2.78 16.62 10.68
CA SER A 105 1.94 16.04 9.64
C SER A 105 1.71 17.05 8.51
N THR A 106 1.83 16.58 7.28
CA THR A 106 1.39 17.34 6.10
C THR A 106 -0.13 17.28 5.97
N LYS A 107 -0.75 18.25 5.27
CA LYS A 107 -2.20 18.20 4.96
C LYS A 107 -2.61 16.91 4.25
N GLU A 108 -1.73 16.41 3.39
CA GLU A 108 -1.96 15.17 2.65
C GLU A 108 -1.85 13.94 3.56
N GLY A 109 -0.90 13.93 4.52
CA GLY A 109 -0.77 12.88 5.53
C GLY A 109 -1.97 12.81 6.48
N VAL A 110 -2.50 13.95 6.95
CA VAL A 110 -3.72 13.98 7.79
C VAL A 110 -4.92 13.42 7.03
N LYS A 111 -5.10 13.83 5.78
CA LYS A 111 -6.14 13.23 4.94
C LYS A 111 -5.93 11.73 4.85
N LEU A 112 -4.74 11.26 4.52
CA LEU A 112 -4.51 9.82 4.36
C LEU A 112 -4.90 9.05 5.62
N GLU A 113 -4.53 9.54 6.80
CA GLU A 113 -4.93 8.98 8.10
C GLU A 113 -6.46 8.90 8.27
N GLU A 114 -7.19 9.98 8.03
CA GLU A 114 -8.67 9.98 8.10
C GLU A 114 -9.29 8.93 7.17
N PHE A 115 -8.67 8.68 6.00
CA PHE A 115 -9.13 7.63 5.10
C PHE A 115 -8.87 6.24 5.65
N LEU A 116 -7.67 5.99 6.19
CA LEU A 116 -7.37 4.69 6.80
C LEU A 116 -8.36 4.38 7.93
N GLU A 117 -8.64 5.36 8.78
CA GLU A 117 -9.66 5.23 9.84
C GLU A 117 -11.04 4.91 9.26
N SER A 118 -11.48 5.63 8.22
CA SER A 118 -12.81 5.43 7.62
C SER A 118 -12.98 4.04 6.96
N GLU A 119 -11.89 3.46 6.47
CA GLU A 119 -11.87 2.14 5.80
C GLU A 119 -11.51 1.00 6.76
N ASN A 120 -11.34 1.27 8.07
CA ASN A 120 -10.81 0.32 9.05
C ASN A 120 -9.48 -0.32 8.61
N LEU A 121 -8.60 0.50 8.04
CA LEU A 121 -7.26 0.13 7.65
C LEU A 121 -6.25 0.52 8.73
N PHE A 122 -5.30 -0.37 9.00
CA PHE A 122 -4.30 -0.20 10.04
C PHE A 122 -2.93 -0.03 9.39
N GLN A 123 -2.29 1.12 9.59
CA GLN A 123 -0.86 1.25 9.34
C GLN A 123 -0.10 0.47 10.41
N LEU A 124 0.81 -0.40 9.99
CA LEU A 124 1.77 -1.04 10.88
C LEU A 124 2.92 -0.07 11.14
N GLU A 125 3.30 0.08 12.40
CA GLU A 125 4.41 0.94 12.77
C GLU A 125 5.73 0.35 12.26
N VAL A 126 6.42 1.10 11.41
CA VAL A 126 7.74 0.73 10.86
C VAL A 126 8.64 1.96 10.98
N THR A 127 9.58 1.93 11.93
CA THR A 127 10.45 3.08 12.21
C THR A 127 11.62 3.10 11.23
N THR A 128 11.52 3.81 10.11
CA THR A 128 12.66 4.05 9.21
C THR A 128 13.66 4.99 9.88
N GLU A 129 14.62 4.44 10.65
CA GLU A 129 15.58 5.19 11.47
C GLU A 129 16.54 6.12 10.67
N VAL A 130 16.52 6.04 9.34
CA VAL A 130 17.55 6.68 8.49
C VAL A 130 17.20 8.12 8.10
N THR A 131 15.91 8.46 8.03
CA THR A 131 15.44 9.82 7.75
C THR A 131 14.24 10.06 8.65
N ASN A 132 14.16 11.20 9.34
CA ASN A 132 13.08 11.53 10.29
C ASN A 132 11.64 11.51 9.70
N THR A 133 11.44 11.00 8.49
CA THR A 133 10.16 10.95 7.79
C THR A 133 9.86 9.50 7.40
N CYS A 134 8.66 9.03 7.71
CA CYS A 134 8.12 7.74 7.22
C CYS A 134 7.13 8.02 6.08
N LEU A 135 7.52 7.63 4.85
CA LEU A 135 6.71 7.78 3.63
C LEU A 135 6.28 6.43 3.07
N ASP A 136 7.08 5.39 3.32
CA ASP A 136 6.81 4.00 3.00
C ASP A 136 5.86 3.40 4.04
N LEU A 137 4.65 3.07 3.61
CA LEU A 137 3.60 2.60 4.48
C LEU A 137 3.34 1.09 4.28
N ILE A 138 2.89 0.43 5.35
CA ILE A 138 2.42 -0.95 5.35
C ILE A 138 1.07 -0.94 6.03
N ILE A 139 0.02 -1.03 5.22
CA ILE A 139 -1.36 -0.86 5.63
C ILE A 139 -2.08 -2.20 5.46
N THR A 140 -2.93 -2.59 6.41
CA THR A 140 -3.65 -3.87 6.37
C THR A 140 -5.09 -3.71 6.84
N THR A 141 -5.99 -4.57 6.37
CA THR A 141 -7.34 -4.72 6.93
C THR A 141 -7.37 -5.51 8.23
N ASN A 142 -6.28 -6.20 8.58
CA ASN A 142 -6.16 -6.97 9.82
C ASN A 142 -4.72 -6.95 10.34
N SER A 143 -4.48 -6.19 11.41
CA SER A 143 -3.16 -6.06 12.04
C SER A 143 -2.66 -7.35 12.69
N SER A 144 -3.56 -8.19 13.21
CA SER A 144 -3.20 -9.47 13.85
C SER A 144 -2.64 -10.51 12.88
N PHE A 145 -2.86 -10.32 11.57
CA PHE A 145 -2.37 -11.23 10.54
C PHE A 145 -0.88 -11.04 10.21
N ILE A 146 -0.32 -9.86 10.54
CA ILE A 146 1.05 -9.50 10.21
C ILE A 146 1.83 -9.36 11.50
N ASN A 147 2.95 -10.04 11.58
CA ASN A 147 3.88 -9.98 12.71
C ASN A 147 5.31 -9.79 12.21
N ASN A 148 6.21 -9.48 13.14
CA ASN A 148 7.65 -9.39 12.87
C ASN A 148 7.99 -8.42 11.72
N VAL A 149 7.32 -7.27 11.66
CA VAL A 149 7.67 -6.21 10.72
C VAL A 149 8.97 -5.58 11.17
N VAL A 150 10.01 -5.70 10.35
CA VAL A 150 11.36 -5.24 10.66
C VAL A 150 11.95 -4.50 9.47
N ILE A 151 12.79 -3.50 9.74
CA ILE A 151 13.62 -2.87 8.73
C ILE A 151 14.96 -3.56 8.73
N GLN A 152 15.35 -4.10 7.58
CA GLN A 152 16.67 -4.66 7.39
C GLN A 152 17.58 -3.60 6.77
N PRO A 153 18.70 -3.21 7.42
CA PRO A 153 19.70 -2.37 6.80
C PRO A 153 20.27 -3.05 5.55
N SER A 154 20.52 -2.25 4.51
CA SER A 154 21.08 -2.70 3.22
C SER A 154 22.56 -3.04 3.33
#